data_AF-A0AAW0UQ93-F1
#
_entry.id   AF-A0AAW0UQ93-F1
#
_cell.length_a   1.000
_cell.length_b   1.000
_cell.length_c   1.000
_cell.angle_alpha   90.00
_cell.angle_beta   90.00
_cell.angle_gamma   90.00
#
_symmetry.space_group_name_H-M   'P 1'
#
loop_
_entity.id
_entity.type
_entity.pdbx_description
1 polymer ?
#
loop_
_entity_poly.entity_id
_entity_poly.type
_entity_poly.pdbx_seq_one_letter_code
_entity_poly.pdbx_strand_id
1 'polypeptide(L)'
;MSIQWTLIAGVMYIELAATVLLLIPFISPTRWHQIFKSRFLRSIGNMSHIYFKMFLLLLVLFFIDAIREMRKYGGELAEQSRGDHGHHLDAEMQAHMRLFRAQRNFYISGFSLFLWVVLQRLATLISRLAVTMADSEAAMKQAKSASDAAAQLLKQEKVEQEEDQQKEANVSNEIKELKEDKKRLEAERDAALKQASAVSREYDRLMEEHADLQAKLKKAEGVVESKKDD
;
A
#
# COMPACT_ATOMS: atom_id res chain seq x y z
N MET A 1 25.07 -52.79 10.89
CA MET A 1 23.68 -52.29 10.96
C MET A 1 22.97 -52.74 9.69
N SER A 2 21.70 -53.14 9.76
CA SER A 2 20.93 -53.43 8.53
C SER A 2 20.86 -52.17 7.66
N ILE A 3 20.81 -52.34 6.33
CA ILE A 3 20.76 -51.24 5.35
C ILE A 3 19.59 -50.28 5.66
N GLN A 4 18.46 -50.81 6.16
CA GLN A 4 17.30 -50.02 6.57
C GLN A 4 17.66 -48.94 7.62
N TRP A 5 18.45 -49.30 8.63
CA TRP A 5 18.79 -48.41 9.74
C TRP A 5 19.82 -47.35 9.31
N THR A 6 20.68 -47.68 8.35
CA THR A 6 21.60 -46.72 7.73
C THR A 6 20.85 -45.69 6.90
N LEU A 7 19.81 -46.09 6.16
CA LEU A 7 18.96 -45.16 5.41
C LEU A 7 18.22 -44.18 6.34
N ILE A 8 17.61 -44.68 7.41
CA ILE A 8 16.92 -43.85 8.41
C ILE A 8 17.89 -42.89 9.09
N ALA A 9 19.11 -43.35 9.41
CA ALA A 9 20.15 -42.46 9.94
C ALA A 9 20.55 -41.37 8.93
N GLY A 10 20.64 -41.70 7.64
CA GLY A 10 20.89 -40.72 6.57
C GLY A 10 19.80 -39.65 6.50
N VAL A 11 18.53 -40.05 6.55
CA VAL A 11 17.39 -39.13 6.64
C VAL A 11 17.53 -38.22 7.86
N MET A 12 17.79 -38.78 9.04
CA MET A 12 17.97 -38.03 10.28
C MET A 12 19.09 -36.99 10.18
N TYR A 13 20.22 -37.32 9.58
CA TYR A 13 21.33 -36.36 9.40
C TYR A 13 20.97 -35.23 8.43
N ILE A 14 20.25 -35.54 7.36
CA ILE A 14 19.76 -34.52 6.42
C ILE A 14 18.75 -33.61 7.11
N GLU A 15 17.81 -34.17 7.87
CA GLU A 15 16.82 -33.42 8.64
C GLU A 15 17.48 -32.52 9.69
N LEU A 16 18.51 -33.03 10.39
CA LEU A 16 19.27 -32.26 11.36
C LEU A 16 20.01 -31.09 10.69
N ALA A 17 20.72 -31.34 9.59
CA ALA A 17 21.42 -30.32 8.84
C ALA A 17 20.45 -29.25 8.32
N ALA A 18 19.31 -29.65 7.76
CA ALA A 18 18.27 -28.75 7.28
C ALA A 18 17.64 -27.93 8.41
N THR A 19 17.39 -28.55 9.58
CA THR A 19 16.84 -27.86 10.76
C THR A 19 17.81 -26.81 11.27
N VAL A 20 19.10 -27.16 11.43
CA VAL A 20 20.15 -26.21 11.84
C VAL A 20 20.27 -25.08 10.82
N LEU A 21 20.29 -25.40 9.53
CA LEU A 21 20.36 -24.40 8.46
C LEU A 21 19.17 -23.43 8.46
N LEU A 22 17.96 -23.93 8.75
CA LEU A 22 16.75 -23.10 8.86
C LEU A 22 16.69 -22.29 10.16
N LEU A 23 17.36 -22.74 11.24
CA LEU A 23 17.41 -22.02 12.51
C LEU A 23 18.39 -20.83 12.48
N ILE A 24 19.39 -20.88 11.59
CA ILE A 24 20.41 -19.84 11.50
C ILE A 24 19.78 -18.53 10.99
N PRO A 25 19.92 -17.41 11.74
CA PRO A 25 19.31 -16.12 11.39
C PRO A 25 19.97 -15.43 10.18
N PHE A 26 20.99 -16.03 9.56
CA PHE A 26 21.74 -15.45 8.46
C PHE A 26 20.96 -15.36 7.14
N ILE A 27 19.93 -16.20 6.96
CA ILE A 27 19.16 -16.26 5.71
C ILE A 27 17.77 -15.68 5.96
N SER A 28 17.41 -14.62 5.22
CA SER A 28 16.11 -13.97 5.40
C SER A 28 14.95 -14.90 5.04
N PRO A 29 13.80 -14.82 5.75
CA PRO A 29 12.59 -15.60 5.45
C PRO A 29 12.11 -15.43 4.01
N THR A 30 12.31 -14.25 3.42
CA THR A 30 11.98 -13.94 2.03
C THR A 30 12.82 -14.74 1.02
N ARG A 31 14.13 -14.95 1.27
CA ARG A 31 14.99 -15.78 0.41
C ARG A 31 14.57 -17.24 0.48
N TRP A 32 14.32 -17.75 1.68
CA TRP A 32 13.78 -19.10 1.87
C TRP A 32 12.44 -19.27 1.16
N HIS A 33 11.52 -18.32 1.30
CA HIS A 33 10.23 -18.36 0.62
C HIS A 33 10.39 -18.41 -0.91
N GLN A 34 11.32 -17.64 -1.48
CA GLN A 34 11.58 -17.65 -2.92
C GLN A 34 12.18 -18.98 -3.40
N ILE A 35 13.08 -19.59 -2.61
CA ILE A 35 13.58 -20.95 -2.86
C ILE A 35 12.41 -21.94 -2.79
N PHE A 36 11.60 -21.88 -1.73
CA PHE A 36 10.44 -22.74 -1.53
C PHE A 36 9.38 -22.60 -2.63
N LYS A 37 9.27 -21.43 -3.26
CA LYS A 37 8.35 -21.15 -4.37
C LYS A 37 8.96 -21.38 -5.76
N SER A 38 10.22 -21.80 -5.85
CA SER A 38 10.90 -22.07 -7.11
C SER A 38 10.17 -23.17 -7.91
N ARG A 39 10.32 -23.14 -9.24
CA ARG A 39 9.63 -24.05 -10.19
C ARG A 39 9.80 -25.54 -9.83
N PHE A 40 10.91 -25.90 -9.20
CA PHE A 40 11.18 -27.24 -8.70
C PHE A 40 10.21 -27.67 -7.58
N LEU A 41 9.99 -26.80 -6.59
CA LEU A 41 9.10 -27.09 -5.46
C LEU A 41 7.62 -26.87 -5.79
N ARG A 42 7.31 -26.02 -6.78
CA ARG A 42 5.95 -25.84 -7.29
C ARG A 42 5.44 -27.08 -8.03
N SER A 43 6.33 -27.84 -8.69
CA SER A 43 6.00 -29.13 -9.32
C SER A 43 5.67 -30.21 -8.28
N ILE A 44 6.34 -30.19 -7.12
CA ILE A 44 6.02 -31.05 -5.96
C ILE A 44 4.79 -30.54 -5.20
N GLY A 45 4.48 -29.24 -5.32
CA GLY A 45 3.54 -28.50 -4.48
C GLY A 45 2.08 -28.92 -4.56
N ASN A 46 1.61 -29.45 -5.71
CA ASN A 46 0.18 -29.75 -5.87
C ASN A 46 -0.32 -30.90 -4.99
N MET A 47 0.57 -31.75 -4.47
CA MET A 47 0.22 -32.85 -3.56
C MET A 47 1.21 -33.03 -2.39
N SER A 48 2.04 -32.00 -2.15
CA SER A 48 3.12 -32.03 -1.16
C SER A 48 2.66 -32.41 0.25
N HIS A 49 1.47 -31.95 0.65
CA HIS A 49 0.88 -32.30 1.96
C HIS A 49 0.56 -33.79 2.11
N ILE A 50 0.22 -34.51 1.03
CA ILE A 50 -0.03 -35.96 1.10
C ILE A 50 1.30 -36.70 1.22
N TYR A 51 2.30 -36.37 0.39
CA TYR A 51 3.61 -37.00 0.46
C TYR A 51 4.26 -36.82 1.85
N PHE A 52 4.15 -35.63 2.43
CA PHE A 52 4.66 -35.37 3.78
C PHE A 52 3.94 -36.17 4.87
N LYS A 53 2.62 -36.35 4.76
CA LYS A 53 1.84 -37.19 5.69
C LYS A 53 2.16 -38.68 5.52
N MET A 54 2.33 -39.15 4.29
CA MET A 54 2.73 -40.53 4.01
C MET A 54 4.12 -40.83 4.56
N PHE A 55 5.07 -39.89 4.40
CA PHE A 55 6.41 -40.01 4.96
C PHE A 55 6.40 -39.99 6.51
N LEU A 56 5.59 -39.11 7.11
CA LEU A 56 5.38 -39.10 8.56
C LEU A 56 4.84 -40.44 9.06
N LEU A 57 3.83 -41.02 8.37
CA LEU A 57 3.28 -42.32 8.72
C LEU A 57 4.34 -43.41 8.64
N LEU A 58 5.19 -43.39 7.60
CA LEU A 58 6.31 -44.31 7.46
C LEU A 58 7.29 -44.20 8.64
N LEU A 59 7.69 -42.99 9.03
CA LEU A 59 8.55 -42.75 10.19
C LEU A 59 7.93 -43.26 11.50
N VAL A 60 6.62 -43.06 11.68
CA VAL A 60 5.88 -43.60 12.84
C VAL A 60 5.90 -45.12 12.85
N LEU A 61 5.71 -45.79 11.70
CA LEU A 61 5.80 -47.24 11.62
C LEU A 61 7.19 -47.76 11.99
N PHE A 62 8.25 -47.12 11.49
CA PHE A 62 9.63 -47.47 11.87
C PHE A 62 9.90 -47.23 13.36
N PHE A 63 9.35 -46.16 13.93
CA PHE A 63 9.48 -45.88 15.35
C PHE A 63 8.76 -46.93 16.21
N ILE A 64 7.56 -47.36 15.80
CA ILE A 64 6.84 -48.46 16.46
C ILE A 64 7.63 -49.76 16.35
N ASP A 65 8.20 -50.06 15.18
CA ASP A 65 9.04 -51.25 15.00
C ASP A 65 10.29 -51.19 15.90
N ALA A 66 10.94 -50.03 16.01
CA ALA A 66 12.07 -49.84 16.91
C ALA A 66 11.69 -50.01 18.39
N ILE A 67 10.51 -49.52 18.81
CA ILE A 67 9.98 -49.75 20.17
C ILE A 67 9.75 -51.25 20.39
N ARG A 68 9.14 -51.93 19.41
CA ARG A 68 8.85 -53.36 19.50
C ARG A 68 10.14 -54.16 19.62
N GLU A 69 11.13 -53.85 18.79
CA GLU A 69 12.44 -54.50 18.78
C GLU A 69 13.21 -54.24 20.09
N MET A 70 13.19 -53.01 20.61
CA MET A 70 13.80 -52.67 21.90
C MET A 70 13.13 -53.40 23.08
N ARG A 71 11.80 -53.47 23.11
CA ARG A 71 11.07 -54.19 24.16
C ARG A 71 11.29 -55.69 24.07
N LYS A 72 11.30 -56.25 22.87
CA LYS A 72 11.54 -57.69 22.63
C LYS A 72 12.91 -58.10 23.17
N TYR A 73 13.99 -57.45 22.72
CA TYR A 73 15.34 -57.80 23.18
C TYR A 73 15.56 -57.44 24.66
N GLY A 74 14.86 -56.44 25.19
CA GLY A 74 14.89 -56.13 26.63
C GLY A 74 14.25 -57.24 27.47
N GLY A 75 13.14 -57.81 27.00
CA GLY A 75 12.48 -58.95 27.64
C GLY A 75 13.29 -60.24 27.55
N GLU A 76 13.84 -60.55 26.37
CA GLU A 76 14.72 -61.72 26.16
C GLU A 76 15.93 -61.69 27.11
N LEU A 77 16.57 -60.53 27.29
CA LEU A 77 17.68 -60.38 28.23
C LEU A 77 17.24 -60.64 29.69
N ALA A 78 16.07 -60.14 30.10
CA ALA A 78 15.57 -60.30 31.46
C ALA A 78 15.17 -61.74 31.80
N GLU A 79 14.67 -62.52 30.83
CA GLU A 79 14.41 -63.95 30.98
C GLU A 79 15.71 -64.76 31.01
N GLN A 80 16.67 -64.41 30.16
CA GLN A 80 17.95 -65.13 30.05
C GLN A 80 18.81 -64.96 31.30
N SER A 81 18.79 -63.78 31.95
CA SER A 81 19.44 -63.55 33.24
C SER A 81 18.76 -64.25 34.44
N ARG A 82 17.54 -64.79 34.26
CA ARG A 82 16.80 -65.54 35.30
C ARG A 82 16.96 -67.06 35.17
N GLY A 83 17.40 -67.55 34.01
CA GLY A 83 17.68 -68.97 33.76
C GLY A 83 19.12 -69.35 34.11
N ASP A 84 19.29 -70.55 34.65
CA ASP A 84 20.53 -71.21 35.10
C ASP A 84 21.86 -70.69 34.49
N HIS A 85 22.74 -70.14 35.34
CA HIS A 85 24.03 -69.49 35.03
C HIS A 85 25.14 -70.42 34.50
N GLY A 86 24.79 -71.61 33.98
CA GLY A 86 25.76 -72.69 33.77
C GLY A 86 26.64 -72.58 32.52
N HIS A 87 26.13 -72.14 31.37
CA HIS A 87 26.82 -72.52 30.11
C HIS A 87 26.79 -71.56 28.91
N HIS A 88 26.39 -70.29 29.04
CA HIS A 88 26.36 -69.43 27.83
C HIS A 88 26.61 -67.94 28.08
N LEU A 89 27.77 -67.62 28.66
CA LEU A 89 28.29 -66.23 28.73
C LEU A 89 28.29 -65.55 27.34
N ASP A 90 28.55 -66.33 26.29
CA ASP A 90 28.57 -65.84 24.90
C ASP A 90 27.16 -65.48 24.38
N ALA A 91 26.11 -66.18 24.84
CA ALA A 91 24.73 -65.88 24.46
C ALA A 91 24.19 -64.66 25.21
N GLU A 92 24.55 -64.48 26.48
CA GLU A 92 24.25 -63.26 27.23
C GLU A 92 24.95 -62.05 26.59
N MET A 93 26.23 -62.17 26.24
CA MET A 93 26.97 -61.10 25.56
C MET A 93 26.34 -60.77 24.19
N GLN A 94 25.89 -61.78 23.44
CA GLN A 94 25.18 -61.57 22.17
C GLN A 94 23.82 -60.89 22.36
N ALA A 95 23.08 -61.23 23.43
CA ALA A 95 21.81 -60.58 23.79
C ALA A 95 22.01 -59.11 24.16
N HIS A 96 23.01 -58.79 24.99
CA HIS A 96 23.38 -57.41 25.31
C HIS A 96 23.73 -56.61 24.04
N MET A 97 24.50 -57.18 23.12
CA MET A 97 24.85 -56.53 21.86
C MET A 97 23.63 -56.24 20.96
N ARG A 98 22.64 -57.15 20.92
CA ARG A 98 21.38 -56.91 20.19
C ARG A 98 20.53 -55.83 20.86
N LEU A 99 20.49 -55.79 22.19
CA LEU A 99 19.79 -54.75 22.94
C LEU A 99 20.38 -53.36 22.69
N PHE A 100 21.71 -53.21 22.77
CA PHE A 100 22.38 -51.93 22.46
C PHE A 100 22.10 -51.46 21.03
N ARG A 101 22.06 -52.40 20.08
CA ARG A 101 21.69 -52.12 18.70
C ARG A 101 20.26 -51.58 18.58
N ALA A 102 19.31 -52.22 19.24
CA ALA A 102 17.92 -51.80 19.24
C ALA A 102 17.70 -50.45 19.94
N GLN A 103 18.39 -50.19 21.06
CA GLN A 103 18.37 -48.89 21.74
C GLN A 103 18.86 -47.76 20.83
N ARG A 104 19.98 -47.96 20.11
CA ARG A 104 20.48 -46.98 19.13
C ARG A 104 19.45 -46.71 18.03
N ASN A 105 18.85 -47.76 17.47
CA ASN A 105 17.86 -47.65 16.40
C ASN A 105 16.58 -46.94 16.86
N PHE A 106 16.17 -47.16 18.12
CA PHE A 106 15.09 -46.42 18.78
C PHE A 106 15.39 -44.92 18.85
N TYR A 107 16.60 -44.53 19.27
CA TYR A 107 16.97 -43.11 19.29
C TYR A 107 17.00 -42.50 17.90
N ILE A 108 17.59 -43.18 16.91
CA ILE A 108 17.66 -42.66 15.53
C ILE A 108 16.26 -42.45 14.94
N SER A 109 15.37 -43.43 15.07
CA SER A 109 14.00 -43.33 14.57
C SER A 109 13.18 -42.27 15.32
N GLY A 110 13.34 -42.18 16.64
CA GLY A 110 12.68 -41.16 17.47
C GLY A 110 13.14 -39.75 17.14
N PHE A 111 14.45 -39.53 16.97
CA PHE A 111 14.99 -38.24 16.58
C PHE A 111 14.57 -37.84 15.16
N SER A 112 14.58 -38.77 14.20
CA SER A 112 14.12 -38.48 12.84
C SER A 112 12.63 -38.08 12.83
N LEU A 113 11.77 -38.83 13.53
CA LEU A 113 10.36 -38.49 13.67
C LEU A 113 10.15 -37.09 14.28
N PHE A 114 10.89 -36.78 15.36
CA PHE A 114 10.83 -35.48 16.01
C PHE A 114 11.30 -34.35 15.09
N LEU A 115 12.49 -34.49 14.49
CA LEU A 115 13.07 -33.48 13.59
C LEU A 115 12.18 -33.25 12.38
N TRP A 116 11.56 -34.28 11.82
CA TRP A 116 10.62 -34.14 10.72
C TRP A 116 9.44 -33.22 11.05
N VAL A 117 8.83 -33.41 12.23
CA VAL A 117 7.72 -32.55 12.70
C VAL A 117 8.21 -31.12 12.93
N VAL A 118 9.39 -30.94 13.53
CA VAL A 118 10.00 -29.62 13.74
C VAL A 118 10.25 -28.93 12.40
N LEU A 119 10.86 -29.61 11.44
CA LEU A 119 11.20 -29.08 10.12
C LEU A 119 9.92 -28.66 9.37
N GLN A 120 8.87 -29.47 9.41
CA GLN A 120 7.57 -29.13 8.83
C GLN A 120 6.98 -27.86 9.45
N ARG A 121 7.05 -27.74 10.79
CA ARG A 121 6.57 -26.56 11.50
C ARG A 121 7.39 -25.32 11.12
N LEU A 122 8.72 -25.42 11.08
CA LEU A 122 9.63 -24.33 10.71
C LEU A 122 9.39 -23.86 9.27
N ALA A 123 9.33 -24.78 8.30
CA ALA A 123 9.09 -24.43 6.89
C ALA A 123 7.75 -23.70 6.70
N THR A 124 6.71 -24.12 7.43
CA THR A 124 5.39 -23.46 7.40
C THR A 124 5.45 -22.07 8.03
N LEU A 125 6.12 -21.93 9.18
CA LEU A 125 6.26 -20.64 9.86
C LEU A 125 7.05 -19.64 9.03
N ILE A 126 8.18 -20.06 8.43
CA ILE A 126 9.00 -19.21 7.55
C ILE A 126 8.19 -18.75 6.34
N SER A 127 7.42 -19.65 5.72
CA SER A 127 6.57 -19.30 4.57
C SER A 127 5.48 -18.30 4.95
N ARG A 128 4.82 -18.48 6.10
CA ARG A 128 3.81 -17.54 6.61
C ARG A 128 4.42 -16.19 6.94
N LEU A 129 5.56 -16.17 7.62
CA LEU A 129 6.27 -14.95 7.97
C LEU A 129 6.66 -14.15 6.71
N ALA A 130 7.17 -14.81 5.68
CA ALA A 130 7.51 -14.15 4.42
C ALA A 130 6.31 -13.52 3.72
N VAL A 131 5.15 -14.20 3.71
CA VAL A 131 3.90 -13.65 3.16
C VAL A 131 3.44 -12.45 3.98
N THR A 132 3.40 -12.57 5.31
CA THR A 132 3.01 -11.45 6.20
C THR A 132 3.94 -10.25 6.07
N MET A 133 5.26 -10.47 5.92
CA MET A 133 6.22 -9.39 5.67
C MET A 133 5.92 -8.69 4.33
N ALA A 134 5.68 -9.45 3.27
CA ALA A 134 5.32 -8.88 1.97
C ALA A 134 3.98 -8.11 2.01
N ASP A 135 2.98 -8.64 2.70
CA ASP A 135 1.68 -7.99 2.89
C ASP A 135 1.83 -6.69 3.71
N SER A 136 2.67 -6.69 4.75
CA SER A 136 2.94 -5.49 5.55
C SER A 136 3.65 -4.40 4.76
N GLU A 137 4.60 -4.78 3.89
CA GLU A 137 5.30 -3.84 3.02
C GLU A 137 4.36 -3.26 1.97
N ALA A 138 3.50 -4.10 1.37
CA ALA A 138 2.48 -3.67 0.42
C ALA A 138 1.47 -2.72 1.09
N ALA A 139 0.98 -3.05 2.29
CA ALA A 139 0.07 -2.20 3.06
C ALA A 139 0.73 -0.85 3.41
N MET A 140 1.99 -0.85 3.83
CA MET A 140 2.72 0.40 4.12
C MET A 140 2.91 1.26 2.86
N LYS A 141 3.21 0.65 1.71
CA LYS A 141 3.29 1.37 0.43
C LYS A 141 1.94 1.96 0.03
N GLN A 142 0.85 1.19 0.15
CA GLN A 142 -0.50 1.67 -0.13
C GLN A 142 -0.90 2.83 0.78
N ALA A 143 -0.61 2.75 2.09
CA ALA A 143 -0.89 3.83 3.03
C ALA A 143 -0.09 5.12 2.72
N LYS A 144 1.17 4.98 2.31
CA LYS A 144 2.00 6.12 1.87
C LYS A 144 1.46 6.74 0.58
N SER A 145 1.18 5.92 -0.44
CA SER A 145 0.62 6.41 -1.70
C SER A 145 -0.75 7.09 -1.51
N ALA A 146 -1.60 6.56 -0.64
CA ALA A 146 -2.87 7.19 -0.30
C ALA A 146 -2.68 8.53 0.43
N SER A 147 -1.74 8.58 1.38
CA SER A 147 -1.38 9.83 2.08
C SER A 147 -0.81 10.88 1.14
N ASP A 148 0.07 10.48 0.21
CA ASP A 148 0.67 11.36 -0.78
C ASP A 148 -0.38 11.89 -1.76
N ALA A 149 -1.29 11.02 -2.22
CA ALA A 149 -2.42 11.44 -3.08
C ALA A 149 -3.35 12.41 -2.35
N ALA A 150 -3.69 12.14 -1.08
CA ALA A 150 -4.49 13.06 -0.26
C ALA A 150 -3.77 14.40 -0.05
N ALA A 151 -2.45 14.39 0.19
CA ALA A 151 -1.65 15.60 0.34
C ALA A 151 -1.58 16.42 -0.97
N GLN A 152 -1.54 15.75 -2.13
CA GLN A 152 -1.59 16.41 -3.44
C GLN A 152 -2.96 17.05 -3.68
N LEU A 153 -4.05 16.34 -3.39
CA LEU A 153 -5.40 16.89 -3.51
C LEU A 153 -5.61 18.10 -2.60
N LEU A 154 -5.17 18.03 -1.34
CA LEU A 154 -5.26 19.17 -0.42
C LEU A 154 -4.40 20.36 -0.86
N LYS A 155 -3.25 20.12 -1.50
CA LYS A 155 -2.45 21.21 -2.09
C LYS A 155 -3.14 21.81 -3.31
N GLN A 156 -3.71 20.98 -4.17
CA GLN A 156 -4.42 21.45 -5.36
C GLN A 156 -5.67 22.25 -4.97
N GLU A 157 -6.44 21.79 -3.99
CA GLU A 157 -7.60 22.51 -3.45
C GLU A 157 -7.19 23.85 -2.83
N LYS A 158 -6.06 23.91 -2.12
CA LYS A 158 -5.52 25.19 -1.61
C LYS A 158 -5.12 26.15 -2.73
N VAL A 159 -4.47 25.65 -3.78
CA VAL A 159 -4.08 26.48 -4.93
C VAL A 159 -5.31 26.98 -5.68
N GLU A 160 -6.32 26.14 -5.90
CA GLU A 160 -7.60 26.55 -6.49
C GLU A 160 -8.32 27.59 -5.63
N GLN A 161 -8.36 27.40 -4.30
CA GLN A 161 -8.94 28.39 -3.39
C GLN A 161 -8.18 29.72 -3.38
N GLU A 162 -6.85 29.70 -3.44
CA GLU A 162 -6.02 30.92 -3.52
C GLU A 162 -6.22 31.64 -4.86
N GLU A 163 -6.30 30.91 -5.97
CA GLU A 163 -6.61 31.49 -7.29
C GLU A 163 -8.02 32.09 -7.34
N ASP A 164 -9.02 31.42 -6.79
CA ASP A 164 -10.40 31.91 -6.77
C ASP A 164 -10.52 33.15 -5.87
N GLN A 165 -9.86 33.19 -4.71
CA GLN A 165 -9.80 34.40 -3.89
C GLN A 165 -9.11 35.56 -4.60
N GLN A 166 -8.05 35.31 -5.36
CA GLN A 166 -7.40 36.35 -6.17
C GLN A 166 -8.29 36.86 -7.29
N LYS A 167 -9.00 35.97 -7.99
CA LYS A 167 -9.97 36.33 -9.03
C LYS A 167 -11.12 37.15 -8.45
N GLU A 168 -11.69 36.72 -7.32
CA GLU A 168 -12.75 37.47 -6.63
C GLU A 168 -12.28 38.86 -6.17
N ALA A 169 -11.06 38.97 -5.63
CA ALA A 169 -10.49 40.26 -5.23
C ALA A 169 -10.28 41.20 -6.42
N ASN A 170 -9.77 40.69 -7.55
CA ASN A 170 -9.57 41.48 -8.76
C ASN A 170 -10.91 41.95 -9.35
N VAL A 171 -11.89 41.04 -9.48
CA VAL A 171 -13.23 41.38 -9.97
C VAL A 171 -13.90 42.41 -9.05
N SER A 172 -13.75 42.28 -7.73
CA SER A 172 -14.29 43.24 -6.77
C SER A 172 -13.69 44.64 -6.92
N ASN A 173 -12.38 44.73 -7.19
CA ASN A 173 -11.70 46.00 -7.44
C ASN A 173 -12.15 46.63 -8.78
N GLU A 174 -12.23 45.82 -9.83
CA GLU A 174 -12.67 46.28 -11.16
C GLU A 174 -14.13 46.77 -11.13
N ILE A 175 -15.00 46.09 -10.38
CA ILE A 175 -16.38 46.54 -10.12
C ILE A 175 -16.39 47.90 -9.39
N LYS A 176 -15.49 48.14 -8.43
CA LYS A 176 -15.41 49.43 -7.73
C LYS A 176 -14.97 50.55 -8.67
N GLU A 177 -13.92 50.35 -9.44
CA GLU A 177 -13.47 51.32 -10.45
C GLU A 177 -14.56 51.64 -11.47
N LEU A 178 -15.18 50.60 -12.06
CA LEU A 178 -16.27 50.78 -13.02
C LEU A 178 -17.46 51.54 -12.41
N LYS A 179 -17.73 51.36 -11.11
CA LYS A 179 -18.81 52.07 -10.42
C LYS A 179 -18.47 53.53 -10.15
N GLU A 180 -17.21 53.84 -9.84
CA GLU A 180 -16.72 55.22 -9.70
C GLU A 180 -16.72 55.94 -11.06
N ASP A 181 -16.23 55.31 -12.11
CA ASP A 181 -16.25 55.86 -13.47
C ASP A 181 -17.68 56.08 -13.97
N LYS A 182 -18.59 55.14 -13.72
CA LYS A 182 -20.01 55.32 -14.04
C LYS A 182 -20.59 56.55 -13.34
N LYS A 183 -20.29 56.74 -12.05
CA LYS A 183 -20.76 57.90 -11.29
C LYS A 183 -20.17 59.21 -11.81
N ARG A 184 -18.89 59.20 -12.23
CA ARG A 184 -18.23 60.36 -12.85
C ARG A 184 -18.89 60.71 -14.19
N LEU A 185 -19.10 59.71 -15.05
CA LEU A 185 -19.76 59.88 -16.35
C LEU A 185 -21.22 60.34 -16.20
N GLU A 186 -21.96 59.85 -15.22
CA GLU A 186 -23.32 60.33 -14.92
C GLU A 186 -23.30 61.81 -14.51
N ALA A 187 -22.36 62.24 -13.66
CA ALA A 187 -22.21 63.63 -13.28
C ALA A 187 -21.79 64.54 -14.45
N GLU A 188 -20.86 64.08 -15.29
CA GLU A 188 -20.45 64.77 -16.51
C GLU A 188 -21.62 64.90 -17.50
N ARG A 189 -22.41 63.83 -17.68
CA ARG A 189 -23.60 63.81 -18.54
C ARG A 189 -24.66 64.80 -18.04
N ASP A 190 -24.91 64.85 -16.74
CA ASP A 190 -25.88 65.78 -16.17
C ASP A 190 -25.39 67.24 -16.23
N ALA A 191 -24.09 67.47 -16.08
CA ALA A 191 -23.49 68.79 -16.29
C ALA A 191 -23.61 69.22 -17.76
N ALA A 192 -23.30 68.33 -18.70
CA ALA A 192 -23.44 68.57 -20.14
C ALA A 192 -24.90 68.85 -20.53
N LEU A 193 -25.87 68.16 -19.94
CA LEU A 193 -27.30 68.42 -20.14
C LEU A 193 -27.72 69.80 -19.63
N LYS A 194 -27.24 70.19 -18.44
CA LYS A 194 -27.48 71.53 -17.91
C LYS A 194 -26.88 72.59 -18.83
N GLN A 195 -25.64 72.39 -19.28
CA GLN A 195 -24.98 73.29 -20.24
C GLN A 195 -25.75 73.38 -21.56
N ALA A 196 -26.15 72.24 -22.15
CA ALA A 196 -26.95 72.21 -23.37
C ALA A 196 -28.30 72.95 -23.18
N SER A 197 -28.98 72.74 -22.05
CA SER A 197 -30.24 73.44 -21.75
C SER A 197 -30.05 74.95 -21.56
N ALA A 198 -28.93 75.38 -20.96
CA ALA A 198 -28.60 76.78 -20.80
C ALA A 198 -28.26 77.44 -22.15
N VAL A 199 -27.48 76.75 -23.00
CA VAL A 199 -27.16 77.20 -24.35
C VAL A 199 -28.43 77.31 -25.21
N SER A 200 -29.34 76.34 -25.14
CA SER A 200 -30.63 76.43 -25.84
C SER A 200 -31.43 77.66 -25.40
N ARG A 201 -31.47 77.98 -24.09
CA ARG A 201 -32.16 79.19 -23.60
C ARG A 201 -31.52 80.49 -24.10
N GLU A 202 -30.19 80.58 -24.08
CA GLU A 202 -29.49 81.75 -24.61
C GLU A 202 -29.69 81.87 -26.13
N TYR A 203 -29.76 80.75 -26.84
CA TYR A 203 -30.09 80.72 -28.26
C TYR A 203 -31.51 81.23 -28.53
N ASP A 204 -32.51 80.76 -27.78
CA ASP A 204 -33.89 81.24 -27.88
C ASP A 204 -33.99 82.75 -27.60
N ARG A 205 -33.31 83.23 -26.56
CA ARG A 205 -33.25 84.66 -26.22
C ARG A 205 -32.59 85.50 -27.32
N LEU A 206 -31.47 85.03 -27.88
CA LEU A 206 -30.78 85.72 -28.96
C LEU A 206 -31.64 85.77 -30.23
N MET A 207 -32.42 84.72 -30.50
CA MET A 207 -33.39 84.70 -31.60
C MET A 207 -34.51 85.72 -31.39
N GLU A 208 -35.03 85.87 -30.17
CA GLU A 208 -35.99 86.94 -29.83
C GLU A 208 -35.37 88.33 -30.04
N GLU A 209 -34.15 88.58 -29.54
CA GLU A 209 -33.45 89.86 -29.74
C GLU A 209 -33.20 90.16 -31.24
N HIS A 210 -32.83 89.15 -32.03
CA HIS A 210 -32.68 89.29 -33.48
C HIS A 210 -34.01 89.60 -34.17
N ALA A 211 -35.11 88.97 -33.77
CA ALA A 211 -36.44 89.25 -34.30
C ALA A 211 -36.89 90.69 -33.97
N ASP A 212 -36.63 91.15 -32.74
CA ASP A 212 -36.91 92.51 -32.30
C ASP A 212 -36.07 93.54 -33.04
N LEU A 213 -34.78 93.29 -33.24
CA LEU A 213 -33.89 94.15 -34.02
C LEU A 213 -34.32 94.20 -35.49
N GLN A 214 -34.68 93.07 -36.11
CA GLN A 214 -35.22 93.07 -37.48
C GLN A 214 -36.53 93.86 -37.59
N ALA A 215 -37.41 93.78 -36.59
CA ALA A 215 -38.64 94.57 -36.57
C ALA A 215 -38.35 96.07 -36.43
N LYS A 216 -37.36 96.46 -35.62
CA LYS A 216 -36.89 97.85 -35.50
C LYS A 216 -36.24 98.34 -36.79
N LEU A 217 -35.46 97.51 -37.46
CA LEU A 217 -34.79 97.84 -38.71
C LEU A 217 -35.81 98.03 -39.84
N LYS A 218 -36.81 97.13 -39.95
CA LYS A 218 -37.96 97.33 -40.87
C LYS A 218 -38.75 98.61 -40.58
N LYS A 219 -38.94 98.97 -39.30
CA LYS A 219 -39.56 100.24 -38.92
C LYS A 219 -38.68 101.44 -39.30
N ALA A 220 -37.37 101.34 -39.20
CA ALA A 220 -36.45 102.39 -39.61
C ALA A 220 -36.39 102.56 -41.14
N GLU A 221 -36.41 101.46 -41.90
CA GLU A 221 -36.49 101.48 -43.37
C GLU A 221 -37.82 102.07 -43.86
N GLY A 222 -38.93 101.79 -43.19
CA GLY A 222 -40.23 102.42 -43.50
C GLY A 222 -40.34 103.92 -43.18
N VAL A 223 -39.43 104.46 -42.36
CA VAL A 223 -39.39 105.90 -42.02
C VAL A 223 -38.54 106.71 -43.02
N VAL A 224 -37.68 106.05 -43.82
CA VAL A 224 -36.89 106.73 -44.86
C VAL A 224 -37.75 107.06 -46.10
N GLU A 225 -38.81 106.29 -46.38
CA GLU A 225 -39.75 106.62 -47.46
C GLU A 225 -40.68 107.81 -47.13
N SER A 226 -40.92 108.14 -45.86
CA SER A 226 -41.90 109.17 -45.46
C SER A 226 -41.33 110.58 -45.24
N LYS A 227 -40.06 110.84 -45.60
CA LYS A 227 -39.38 112.15 -45.36
C LYS A 227 -38.83 112.80 -46.62
N LYS A 228 -39.33 112.43 -47.81
CA LYS A 228 -38.89 113.00 -49.09
C LYS A 228 -39.97 113.74 -49.91
N ASP A 229 -41.16 113.96 -49.36
CA ASP A 229 -42.21 114.80 -49.95
C ASP A 229 -42.65 115.87 -48.94
N ASP A 230 -42.04 117.07 -49.07
CA ASP A 230 -42.60 118.43 -48.89
C ASP A 230 -41.46 119.47 -48.77
#